data_AF-A0A354GIH4-F1
#
_entry.id   AF-A0A354GIH4-F1
#
_cell.length_a   1.000
_cell.length_b   1.000
_cell.length_c   1.000
_cell.angle_alpha   90.00
_cell.angle_beta   90.00
_cell.angle_gamma   90.00
#
_symmetry.space_group_name_H-M   'P 1'
#
loop_
_entity.id
_entity.type
_entity.pdbx_description
1 polymer ?
#
loop_
_entity_poly.entity_id
_entity_poly.type
_entity_poly.pdbx_seq_one_letter_code
_entity_poly.pdbx_strand_id
1 'polypeptide(L)' 'MSNIRVRQIKEDEVTWLNACYEKIGFNKSEFSNEFIVVAEFNNQKCGLGRLVKLDEENWELGGIFVDD' A
#
# COMPACT_ATOMS: atom_id res chain seq x y z
N MET A 1 -17.48 2.15 -18.64
CA MET A 1 -17.08 2.98 -17.50
C MET A 1 -15.89 2.30 -16.84
N SER A 2 -14.82 3.05 -16.57
CA SER A 2 -13.67 2.50 -15.83
C SER A 2 -14.04 2.32 -14.36
N ASN A 3 -13.60 1.22 -13.73
CA ASN A 3 -13.83 0.94 -12.32
C ASN A 3 -12.55 1.28 -11.53
N ILE A 4 -12.67 2.19 -10.55
CA ILE A 4 -11.58 2.56 -9.66
C ILE A 4 -12.00 2.22 -8.23
N ARG A 5 -11.12 1.54 -7.50
CA ARG A 5 -11.33 1.21 -6.09
C ARG A 5 -10.05 1.41 -5.29
N VAL A 6 -10.20 1.87 -4.05
CA VAL A 6 -9.15 1.76 -3.03
C VAL A 6 -9.67 0.83 -1.93
N ARG A 7 -8.84 -0.12 -1.49
CA ARG A 7 -9.19 -1.07 -0.43
C ARG A 7 -7.98 -1.37 0.43
N GLN A 8 -8.21 -1.84 1.65
CA GLN A 8 -7.13 -2.42 2.44
C GLN A 8 -6.55 -3.65 1.70
N ILE A 9 -5.23 -3.76 1.73
CA ILE A 9 -4.54 -4.92 1.17
C ILE A 9 -4.76 -6.14 2.07
N LYS A 10 -4.82 -7.33 1.47
CA LYS A 10 -4.91 -8.58 2.21
C LYS A 10 -3.52 -9.12 2.56
N GLU A 11 -3.42 -9.92 3.61
CA GLU A 11 -2.15 -10.53 4.03
C GLU A 11 -1.52 -11.40 2.95
N ASP A 12 -2.32 -12.14 2.17
CA ASP A 12 -1.86 -12.98 1.06
C ASP A 12 -1.29 -12.17 -0.13
N GLU A 13 -1.44 -10.85 -0.12
CA GLU A 13 -0.90 -9.95 -1.14
C GLU A 13 0.41 -9.27 -0.72
N VAL A 14 0.97 -9.62 0.46
CA VAL A 14 2.23 -9.04 1.00
C VAL A 14 3.41 -9.16 0.03
N THR A 15 3.49 -10.28 -0.70
CA THR A 15 4.56 -10.51 -1.69
C THR A 15 4.53 -9.48 -2.80
N TRP A 16 3.34 -9.12 -3.29
CA TRP A 16 3.18 -8.11 -4.34
C TRP A 16 3.52 -6.71 -3.80
N LEU A 17 2.99 -6.38 -2.63
CA LEU A 17 3.27 -5.12 -1.93
C LEU A 17 4.77 -4.89 -1.74
N ASN A 18 5.47 -5.88 -1.19
CA ASN A 18 6.90 -5.76 -0.91
C ASN A 18 7.73 -5.72 -2.18
N ALA A 19 7.29 -6.36 -3.27
CA ALA A 19 7.92 -6.20 -4.57
C ALA A 19 7.80 -4.75 -5.10
N CYS A 20 6.64 -4.10 -4.92
CA CYS A 20 6.46 -2.69 -5.30
C CYS A 20 7.38 -1.76 -4.50
N TYR A 21 7.49 -1.94 -3.19
CA TYR A 21 8.42 -1.14 -2.38
C TYR A 21 9.88 -1.40 -2.73
N GLU A 22 10.25 -2.66 -2.99
CA GLU A 22 11.60 -3.03 -3.40
C GLU A 22 12.01 -2.38 -4.73
N LYS A 23 11.09 -2.21 -5.70
CA LYS A 23 11.36 -1.50 -6.97
C LYS A 23 11.89 -0.07 -6.77
N ILE A 24 11.46 0.62 -5.72
CA ILE A 24 11.81 2.03 -5.45
C ILE A 24 12.70 2.20 -4.21
N GLY A 25 13.24 1.10 -3.67
CA GLY A 25 14.13 1.13 -2.50
C GLY A 25 13.43 1.48 -1.18
N PHE A 26 12.11 1.29 -1.09
CA PHE A 26 11.36 1.48 0.15
C PHE A 26 11.50 0.28 1.09
N ASN A 27 11.35 0.55 2.39
CA ASN A 27 11.33 -0.49 3.40
C ASN A 27 10.10 -1.41 3.22
N LYS A 28 10.36 -2.72 3.32
CA LYS A 28 9.32 -3.76 3.30
C LYS A 28 8.33 -3.56 4.43
N SER A 29 7.12 -4.03 4.19
CA SER A 29 6.00 -4.07 5.13
C SER A 29 5.97 -5.41 5.85
N GLU A 30 5.62 -5.37 7.13
CA GLU A 30 5.38 -6.53 8.01
C GLU A 30 4.03 -6.43 8.74
N PHE A 31 3.20 -5.42 8.45
CA PHE A 31 1.86 -5.20 9.01
C PHE A 31 1.80 -5.03 10.54
N SER A 32 2.94 -4.78 11.20
CA SER A 32 3.01 -4.70 12.66
C SER A 32 2.47 -3.39 13.23
N ASN A 33 2.62 -2.27 12.51
CA ASN A 33 2.17 -0.94 12.95
C ASN A 33 1.73 -0.04 11.78
N GLU A 34 1.20 -0.67 10.73
CA GLU A 34 0.88 -0.01 9.47
C GLU A 34 -0.42 -0.56 8.87
N PHE A 35 -1.17 0.33 8.23
CA PHE A 35 -2.32 -0.01 7.40
C PHE A 35 -1.99 0.35 5.97
N ILE A 36 -2.16 -0.60 5.06
CA ILE A 36 -1.80 -0.41 3.67
C ILE A 36 -3.04 -0.56 2.82
N VAL A 37 -3.23 0.41 1.94
CA VAL A 37 -4.29 0.40 0.94
C VAL A 37 -3.69 0.17 -0.43
N VAL A 38 -4.42 -0.58 -1.25
CA VAL A 38 -4.12 -0.82 -2.65
C VAL A 38 -5.17 -0.12 -3.51
N ALA A 39 -4.71 0.60 -4.53
CA ALA A 39 -5.53 1.16 -5.58
C ALA A 39 -5.65 0.15 -6.73
N GLU A 40 -6.86 0.00 -7.24
CA GLU A 40 -7.19 -0.89 -8.35
C GLU A 40 -7.91 -0.12 -9.46
N PHE A 41 -7.48 -0.34 -10.70
CA PHE A 41 -8.13 0.12 -11.92
C PHE A 41 -8.57 -1.10 -12.74
N ASN A 42 -9.87 -1.24 -13.01
CA ASN A 42 -10.43 -2.39 -13.71
C ASN A 42 -9.98 -3.75 -13.12
N ASN A 43 -9.98 -3.85 -11.77
CA ASN A 43 -9.53 -5.00 -10.97
C ASN A 43 -8.02 -5.31 -11.07
N GLN A 44 -7.22 -4.44 -11.69
CA GLN A 44 -5.77 -4.53 -11.68
C GLN A 44 -5.21 -3.59 -10.63
N LYS A 45 -4.35 -4.13 -9.76
CA LYS A 45 -3.61 -3.34 -8.77
C LYS A 45 -2.65 -2.39 -9.48
N CYS A 46 -2.73 -1.10 -9.18
CA CYS A 46 -1.95 -0.05 -9.84
C CYS A 46 -1.27 0.91 -8.85
N GLY A 47 -1.56 0.83 -7.56
CA GLY A 47 -0.90 1.70 -6.60
C GLY A 47 -1.09 1.28 -5.15
N LEU A 48 -0.34 1.93 -4.28
CA LEU A 48 -0.25 1.68 -2.86
C LEU A 48 -0.23 2.99 -2.08
N GLY A 49 -0.77 2.94 -0.86
CA GLY A 49 -0.58 3.97 0.15
C GLY A 49 -0.44 3.33 1.52
N ARG A 50 0.40 3.90 2.37
CA ARG A 50 0.74 3.36 3.69
C ARG A 50 0.41 4.39 4.76
N LEU A 51 -0.36 3.97 5.74
CA LEU A 51 -0.63 4.71 6.96
C LEU A 51 0.15 4.07 8.11
N VAL A 52 1.08 4.80 8.72
CA VAL A 52 1.90 4.33 9.85
C VAL A 52 1.52 5.11 11.10
N LYS A 53 1.32 4.41 12.22
CA LYS A 53 1.10 5.09 13.51
C LYS A 53 2.44 5.52 14.07
N LEU A 54 2.64 6.83 14.27
CA LEU A 54 3.87 7.36 14.86
C LEU A 54 3.81 7.37 16.39
N ASP A 55 2.66 7.77 16.93
CA ASP A 55 2.35 7.79 18.37
C ASP A 55 0.83 7.74 18.60
N GLU A 56 0.36 8.04 19.81
CA GLU A 56 -1.07 7.96 20.17
C GLU A 56 -1.96 8.93 19.40
N GLU A 57 -1.42 10.07 18.95
CA GLU A 57 -2.17 11.16 18.32
C GLU A 57 -1.80 11.37 16.85
N ASN A 58 -0.64 10.86 16.42
CA ASN A 58 -0.08 11.14 15.10
C ASN A 58 0.03 9.90 14.22
N TRP A 59 -0.35 10.09 12.96
CA TRP A 59 -0.22 9.10 11.89
C TRP A 59 0.45 9.73 10.68
N GLU A 60 1.35 8.98 10.05
CA GLU A 60 1.94 9.34 8.77
C GLU A 60 1.16 8.67 7.64
N LEU A 61 0.70 9.44 6.66
CA LEU A 61 0.29 8.93 5.37
C LEU A 61 1.46 9.12 4.39
N GLY A 62 2.08 8.02 4.01
CA GLY A 62 3.27 7.99 3.17
C GLY A 62 3.33 6.70 2.36
N GLY A 63 4.54 6.29 1.99
CA GLY A 63 4.75 5.04 1.24
C GLY A 63 3.93 4.95 -0.04
N ILE A 64 3.66 6.10 -0.69
CA ILE A 64 2.80 6.15 -1.87
C ILE A 64 3.61 5.66 -3.07
N PHE A 65 3.09 4.64 -3.74
CA PHE A 65 3.66 4.06 -4.96
C PHE A 65 2.56 3.92 -6.01
N VAL A 66 2.89 4.18 -7.27
CA VAL A 66 2.02 3.94 -8.43
C VAL A 66 2.86 3.19 -9.45
N ASP A 67 2.33 2.08 -9.96
CA ASP A 67 2.94 1.32 -11.05
C ASP A 67 2.51 1.94 -12.39
N ASP A 68 3.37 1.81 -13.42
CA ASP A 68 3.11 2.33 -14.78
C ASP A 68 1.88 1.67 -15.47
#